data_AF-A0A314Y4I0-F1
#
_entry.id   AF-A0A314Y4I0-F1
#
_cell.length_a   1.000
_cell.length_b   1.000
_cell.length_c   1.000
_cell.angle_alpha   90.00
_cell.angle_beta   90.00
_cell.angle_gamma   90.00
#
_symmetry.space_group_name_H-M   'P 1'
#
loop_
_entity.id
_entity.type
_entity.pdbx_description
1 polymer ?
#
loop_
_entity_poly.entity_id
_entity_poly.type
_entity_poly.pdbx_seq_one_letter_code
_entity_poly.pdbx_strand_id
1 'polypeptide(L)'
;MSVDSSFGKLPDHLLTEIFIRVPVSEWAQISCVKKQWANLFRGECLWQAALATTFPLANQAKRWPGPIPRGLSKRRFAALYVSKHIFSLDGEIDEIISFIACGKSRDMADDLASQIWLAVLDNLEENEHTFQILKRLAQEGDVFLPYPYSRSIKVQWRVFEKLFTDFRDCLDHVNYYDVLACAKTKFQPIPSTWLGY
;
A
#
# COMPACT_ATOMS: atom_id res chain seq x y z
N MET A 1 10.48 16.75 -38.72
CA MET A 1 11.56 17.42 -37.96
C MET A 1 11.76 16.64 -36.67
N SER A 2 12.87 15.89 -36.57
CA SER A 2 13.19 15.10 -35.37
C SER A 2 13.64 16.06 -34.28
N VAL A 3 12.76 16.38 -33.33
CA VAL A 3 13.14 17.04 -32.08
C VAL A 3 13.95 16.00 -31.32
N ASP A 4 15.25 16.00 -31.57
CA ASP A 4 16.22 15.18 -30.90
C ASP A 4 16.21 15.61 -29.43
N SER A 5 15.33 14.99 -28.63
CA SER A 5 14.99 15.46 -27.30
C SER A 5 16.25 15.50 -26.45
N SER A 6 16.76 16.70 -26.19
CA SER A 6 17.96 16.99 -25.39
C SER A 6 17.94 16.30 -24.02
N PHE A 7 16.72 16.11 -23.48
CA PHE A 7 16.44 15.39 -22.25
C PHE A 7 16.92 13.92 -22.27
N GLY A 8 16.87 13.26 -23.42
CA GLY A 8 17.32 11.87 -23.58
C GLY A 8 18.85 11.69 -23.60
N LYS A 9 19.62 12.78 -23.63
CA LYS A 9 21.10 12.78 -23.62
C LYS A 9 21.67 13.07 -22.23
N LEU A 10 20.81 13.35 -21.24
CA LEU A 10 21.24 13.64 -19.88
C LEU A 10 21.85 12.41 -19.20
N PRO A 11 22.92 12.59 -18.40
CA PRO A 11 23.44 11.55 -17.53
C PRO A 11 22.39 10.99 -16.55
N ASP A 12 22.50 9.70 -16.26
CA ASP A 12 21.57 8.94 -15.40
C ASP A 12 21.41 9.53 -13.99
N HIS A 13 22.46 10.11 -13.40
CA HIS A 13 22.39 10.75 -12.09
C HIS A 13 21.56 12.04 -12.11
N LEU A 14 21.65 12.83 -13.18
CA LEU A 14 20.82 14.03 -13.35
C LEU A 14 19.37 13.66 -13.63
N LEU A 15 19.13 12.64 -14.46
CA LEU A 15 17.78 12.10 -14.70
C LEU A 15 17.15 11.59 -13.40
N THR A 16 17.92 10.89 -12.57
CA THR A 16 17.47 10.42 -11.26
C THR A 16 17.05 11.59 -10.37
N GLU A 17 17.90 12.61 -10.23
CA GLU A 17 17.60 13.82 -9.47
C GLU A 17 16.35 14.56 -9.99
N ILE A 18 16.14 14.60 -11.30
CA ILE A 18 14.94 15.20 -11.87
C ILE A 18 13.71 14.35 -11.51
N PHE A 19 13.75 13.04 -11.74
CA PHE A 19 12.60 12.15 -11.53
C PHE A 19 12.16 12.09 -10.06
N ILE A 20 13.09 12.07 -9.10
CA ILE A 20 12.72 12.04 -7.68
C ILE A 20 12.00 13.31 -7.20
N ARG A 21 12.06 14.41 -7.96
CA ARG A 21 11.36 15.67 -7.68
C ARG A 21 9.97 15.75 -8.32
N VAL A 22 9.67 14.84 -9.24
CA VAL A 22 8.34 14.72 -9.86
C VAL A 22 7.40 13.94 -8.92
N PRO A 23 6.09 14.23 -8.87
CA PRO A 23 5.14 13.43 -8.09
C PRO A 23 5.23 11.93 -8.41
N VAL A 24 5.18 11.09 -7.37
CA VAL A 24 5.32 9.62 -7.51
C VAL A 24 4.22 9.01 -8.39
N SER A 25 3.03 9.61 -8.43
CA SER A 25 1.92 9.23 -9.30
C SER A 25 2.29 9.26 -10.80
N GLU A 26 3.25 10.09 -11.21
CA GLU A 26 3.69 10.20 -12.60
C GLU A 26 4.82 9.22 -12.95
N TRP A 27 5.44 8.57 -11.96
CA TRP A 27 6.66 7.76 -12.17
C TRP A 27 6.42 6.54 -13.04
N ALA A 28 5.22 5.93 -12.96
CA ALA A 28 4.84 4.83 -13.82
C ALA A 28 4.85 5.27 -15.30
N GLN A 29 4.21 6.39 -15.60
CA GLN A 29 4.13 6.96 -16.94
C GLN A 29 5.52 7.34 -17.47
N ILE A 30 6.33 8.02 -16.64
CA ILE A 30 7.70 8.41 -16.99
C ILE A 30 8.56 7.18 -17.29
N SER A 31 8.45 6.11 -16.50
CA SER A 31 9.22 4.89 -16.73
C SER A 31 8.95 4.24 -18.09
N CYS A 32 7.74 4.44 -18.65
CA CYS A 32 7.32 3.88 -19.93
C CYS A 32 7.77 4.71 -21.15
N VAL A 33 8.22 5.95 -20.97
CA VAL A 33 8.56 6.86 -22.08
C VAL A 33 9.80 6.40 -22.85
N LYS A 34 10.81 5.85 -22.17
CA LYS A 34 12.09 5.45 -22.79
C LYS A 34 12.70 4.27 -22.06
N LYS A 35 13.30 3.35 -22.82
CA LYS A 35 14.00 2.16 -22.28
C LYS A 35 15.09 2.51 -21.24
N GLN A 36 15.83 3.60 -21.46
CA GLN A 36 16.83 4.09 -20.51
C GLN A 36 16.18 4.46 -19.16
N TRP A 37 15.03 5.13 -19.18
CA TRP A 37 14.33 5.56 -17.96
C TRP A 37 13.73 4.35 -17.24
N ALA A 38 13.14 3.41 -17.99
CA ALA A 38 12.70 2.13 -17.43
C ALA A 38 13.84 1.41 -16.66
N ASN A 39 15.07 1.43 -17.20
CA ASN A 39 16.22 0.84 -16.53
C ASN A 39 16.59 1.60 -15.24
N LEU A 40 16.47 2.93 -15.21
CA LEU A 40 16.68 3.74 -14.00
C LEU A 40 15.67 3.38 -12.90
N PHE A 41 14.38 3.25 -13.24
CA PHE A 41 13.33 2.85 -12.28
C PHE A 41 13.41 1.38 -11.83
N ARG A 42 14.23 0.56 -12.52
CA ARG A 42 14.59 -0.80 -12.08
C ARG A 42 15.86 -0.83 -11.21
N GLY A 43 16.71 0.19 -11.33
CA GLY A 43 17.98 0.29 -10.61
C GLY A 43 17.81 0.76 -9.16
N GLU A 44 18.69 0.29 -8.27
CA GLU A 44 18.63 0.58 -6.84
C GLU A 44 18.99 2.05 -6.53
N CYS A 45 19.84 2.68 -7.34
CA CYS A 45 20.31 4.06 -7.12
C CYS A 45 19.17 5.08 -7.09
N LEU A 46 18.17 4.95 -7.96
CA LEU A 46 17.03 5.86 -8.00
C LEU A 46 16.21 5.77 -6.71
N TRP A 47 15.94 4.55 -6.24
CA TRP A 47 15.14 4.32 -5.04
C TRP A 47 15.90 4.67 -3.75
N GLN A 48 17.21 4.48 -3.73
CA GLN A 48 18.08 4.96 -2.65
C GLN A 48 18.06 6.49 -2.56
N ALA A 49 18.19 7.18 -3.69
CA ALA A 49 18.07 8.63 -3.75
C ALA A 49 16.68 9.09 -3.29
N ALA A 50 15.61 8.49 -3.83
CA ALA A 50 14.24 8.79 -3.43
C ALA A 50 13.99 8.61 -1.92
N LEU A 51 14.52 7.53 -1.33
CA LEU A 51 14.48 7.29 0.12
C LEU A 51 15.24 8.36 0.91
N ALA A 52 16.46 8.68 0.49
CA ALA A 52 17.28 9.67 1.16
C ALA A 52 16.62 11.06 1.14
N THR A 53 15.96 11.41 0.03
CA THR A 53 15.32 12.71 -0.16
C THR A 53 13.96 12.79 0.54
N THR A 54 13.15 11.72 0.48
CA THR A 54 11.76 11.75 0.98
C THR A 54 11.64 11.29 2.44
N PHE A 55 12.54 10.41 2.88
CA PHE A 55 12.53 9.77 4.20
C PHE A 55 13.94 9.72 4.83
N PRO A 56 14.60 10.89 5.04
CA PRO A 56 16.00 10.96 5.45
C PRO A 56 16.28 10.22 6.76
N LEU A 57 15.35 10.27 7.73
CA LEU A 57 15.48 9.61 9.03
C LEU A 57 15.42 8.07 8.93
N ALA A 58 14.59 7.53 8.04
CA ALA A 58 14.43 6.09 7.84
C ALA A 58 15.60 5.48 7.06
N ASN A 59 16.29 6.29 6.23
CA ASN A 59 17.49 5.88 5.52
C ASN A 59 18.72 5.76 6.44
N GLN A 60 18.82 6.63 7.46
CA GLN A 60 19.95 6.67 8.40
C GLN A 60 19.87 5.60 9.51
N ALA A 61 18.70 4.97 9.71
CA ALA A 61 18.53 3.94 10.73
C ALA A 61 19.36 2.68 10.41
N LYS A 62 20.29 2.31 11.30
CA LYS A 62 21.14 1.11 11.16
C LYS A 62 20.34 -0.20 10.99
N ARG A 63 19.08 -0.24 11.43
CA ARG A 63 18.19 -1.40 11.34
C ARG A 63 16.83 -0.92 10.82
N TRP A 64 16.41 -1.44 9.66
CA TRP A 64 15.06 -1.23 9.19
C TRP A 64 14.10 -1.89 10.20
N PRO A 65 13.06 -1.18 10.70
CA PRO A 65 12.17 -1.73 11.72
C PRO A 65 11.19 -2.79 11.16
N GLY A 66 11.03 -2.88 9.84
CA GLY A 66 10.14 -3.85 9.19
C GLY A 66 10.82 -5.13 8.67
N PRO A 67 10.05 -6.05 8.06
CA PRO A 67 10.54 -7.36 7.60
C PRO A 67 11.41 -7.31 6.31
N ILE A 68 11.65 -6.12 5.73
CA ILE A 68 12.33 -5.98 4.43
C ILE A 68 13.85 -5.86 4.62
N PRO A 69 14.65 -6.86 4.20
CA PRO A 69 16.12 -6.84 4.32
C PRO A 69 16.77 -5.71 3.49
N ARG A 70 18.07 -5.47 3.73
CA ARG A 70 18.86 -4.45 2.99
C ARG A 70 18.99 -4.85 1.51
N GLY A 71 19.01 -3.86 0.60
CA GLY A 71 19.13 -4.07 -0.86
C GLY A 71 17.81 -4.10 -1.64
N LEU A 72 16.71 -3.61 -1.03
CA LEU A 72 15.38 -3.51 -1.64
C LEU A 72 14.82 -2.09 -1.46
N SER A 73 15.58 -1.06 -1.81
CA SER A 73 15.20 0.34 -1.59
C SER A 73 13.88 0.70 -2.22
N LYS A 74 13.60 0.10 -3.38
CA LYS A 74 12.28 0.23 -4.01
C LYS A 74 11.14 -0.21 -3.11
N ARG A 75 11.27 -1.39 -2.48
CA ARG A 75 10.24 -1.92 -1.57
C ARG A 75 10.15 -1.13 -0.28
N ARG A 76 11.29 -0.62 0.21
CA ARG A 76 11.33 0.25 1.39
C ARG A 76 10.68 1.61 1.14
N PHE A 77 10.99 2.21 0.00
CA PHE A 77 10.35 3.45 -0.45
C PHE A 77 8.86 3.24 -0.58
N ALA A 78 8.42 2.19 -1.27
CA ALA A 78 7.02 1.82 -1.41
C ALA A 78 6.34 1.65 -0.04
N ALA A 79 6.94 0.89 0.88
CA ALA A 79 6.37 0.68 2.22
C ALA A 79 6.23 1.99 3.03
N LEU A 80 7.25 2.87 2.99
CA LEU A 80 7.18 4.17 3.69
C LEU A 80 6.26 5.15 2.98
N TYR A 81 6.22 5.12 1.66
CA TYR A 81 5.35 5.96 0.85
C TYR A 81 3.89 5.57 1.11
N VAL A 82 3.55 4.28 1.07
CA VAL A 82 2.27 3.76 1.55
C VAL A 82 2.04 4.22 2.97
N SER A 83 2.93 3.91 3.91
CA SER A 83 2.74 4.27 5.33
C SER A 83 2.48 5.77 5.56
N LYS A 84 3.10 6.64 4.75
CA LYS A 84 2.90 8.10 4.79
C LYS A 84 1.61 8.54 4.11
N HIS A 85 1.15 7.81 3.10
CA HIS A 85 0.03 8.18 2.24
C HIS A 85 -1.20 7.26 2.38
N ILE A 86 -1.20 6.32 3.34
CA ILE A 86 -2.35 5.47 3.75
C ILE A 86 -3.61 6.31 3.99
N PHE A 87 -3.44 7.56 4.40
CA PHE A 87 -4.50 8.47 4.80
C PHE A 87 -4.99 9.42 3.68
N SER A 88 -4.49 9.30 2.44
CA SER A 88 -4.88 10.21 1.34
C SER A 88 -5.29 9.53 0.03
N LEU A 89 -5.26 8.20 -0.03
CA LEU A 89 -5.28 7.51 -1.32
C LEU A 89 -6.44 6.54 -1.43
N ASP A 90 -7.49 7.01 -2.10
CA ASP A 90 -8.57 6.23 -2.68
C ASP A 90 -8.00 5.21 -3.69
N GLY A 91 -7.49 4.06 -3.20
CA GLY A 91 -7.13 2.90 -4.02
C GLY A 91 -5.64 2.65 -4.32
N GLU A 92 -4.70 3.52 -3.92
CA GLU A 92 -3.27 3.31 -4.25
C GLU A 92 -2.55 2.28 -3.35
N ILE A 93 -3.07 1.98 -2.16
CA ILE A 93 -2.47 0.97 -1.25
C ILE A 93 -2.41 -0.39 -1.96
N ASP A 94 -3.49 -0.72 -2.64
CA ASP A 94 -3.68 -1.91 -3.42
C ASP A 94 -2.64 -1.99 -4.56
N GLU A 95 -2.47 -0.92 -5.35
CA GLU A 95 -1.46 -0.86 -6.41
C GLU A 95 -0.03 -1.05 -5.87
N ILE A 96 0.25 -0.52 -4.68
CA ILE A 96 1.59 -0.60 -4.09
C ILE A 96 1.85 -1.99 -3.50
N ILE A 97 0.84 -2.65 -2.93
CA ILE A 97 0.95 -4.04 -2.50
C ILE A 97 1.18 -4.96 -3.70
N SER A 98 0.45 -4.75 -4.80
CA SER A 98 0.71 -5.44 -6.06
C SER A 98 2.14 -5.20 -6.55
N PHE A 99 2.62 -3.96 -6.45
CA PHE A 99 3.99 -3.59 -6.79
C PHE A 99 5.04 -4.33 -5.93
N ILE A 100 4.86 -4.43 -4.61
CA ILE A 100 5.79 -5.08 -3.68
C ILE A 100 5.84 -6.61 -3.93
N ALA A 101 4.67 -7.19 -4.21
CA ALA A 101 4.50 -8.60 -4.50
C ALA A 101 4.83 -8.97 -5.97
N CYS A 102 5.13 -7.98 -6.82
CA CYS A 102 5.53 -8.18 -8.21
C CYS A 102 6.84 -9.01 -8.32
N GLY A 103 6.83 -9.99 -9.22
CA GLY A 103 7.93 -10.93 -9.43
C GLY A 103 8.01 -12.08 -8.41
N LYS A 104 7.01 -12.22 -7.52
CA LYS A 104 6.83 -13.41 -6.68
C LYS A 104 5.95 -14.44 -7.37
N SER A 105 6.06 -15.71 -6.94
CA SER A 105 5.06 -16.71 -7.33
C SER A 105 3.69 -16.30 -6.82
N ARG A 106 2.64 -16.81 -7.47
CA ARG A 106 1.25 -16.46 -7.19
C ARG A 106 0.90 -16.58 -5.70
N ASP A 107 1.28 -17.68 -5.08
CA ASP A 107 1.00 -17.95 -3.66
C ASP A 107 1.86 -17.09 -2.71
N MET A 108 3.11 -16.82 -3.09
CA MET A 108 3.99 -15.94 -2.29
C MET A 108 3.60 -14.47 -2.40
N ALA A 109 3.01 -14.05 -3.52
CA ALA A 109 2.46 -12.72 -3.72
C ALA A 109 1.23 -12.49 -2.82
N ASP A 110 0.30 -13.45 -2.80
CA ASP A 110 -0.92 -13.42 -1.98
C ASP A 110 -0.60 -13.43 -0.48
N ASP A 111 0.33 -14.29 -0.04
CA ASP A 111 0.77 -14.37 1.35
C ASP A 111 1.49 -13.09 1.79
N LEU A 112 2.40 -12.56 0.96
CA LEU A 112 3.10 -11.31 1.25
C LEU A 112 2.14 -10.11 1.30
N ALA A 113 1.21 -10.03 0.37
CA ALA A 113 0.17 -8.99 0.35
C ALA A 113 -0.68 -9.05 1.63
N SER A 114 -1.09 -10.25 2.04
CA SER A 114 -1.85 -10.48 3.26
C SER A 114 -1.08 -10.04 4.51
N GLN A 115 0.21 -10.39 4.61
CA GLN A 115 1.05 -10.01 5.76
C GLN A 115 1.23 -8.49 5.86
N ILE A 116 1.42 -7.81 4.73
CA ILE A 116 1.55 -6.35 4.70
C ILE A 116 0.24 -5.70 5.17
N TRP A 117 -0.89 -6.15 4.65
CA TRP A 117 -2.21 -5.65 5.06
C TRP A 117 -2.48 -5.85 6.55
N LEU A 118 -2.22 -7.04 7.08
CA LEU A 118 -2.41 -7.32 8.51
C LEU A 118 -1.50 -6.43 9.38
N ALA A 119 -0.23 -6.31 9.01
CA ALA A 119 0.69 -5.42 9.73
C ALA A 119 0.22 -3.96 9.69
N VAL A 120 -0.33 -3.48 8.58
CA VAL A 120 -0.91 -2.14 8.50
C VAL A 120 -2.08 -2.01 9.47
N LEU A 121 -3.06 -2.92 9.41
CA LEU A 121 -4.26 -2.88 10.26
C LEU A 121 -3.95 -2.94 11.76
N ASP A 122 -2.98 -3.76 12.15
CA ASP A 122 -2.56 -3.94 13.53
C ASP A 122 -1.84 -2.71 14.10
N ASN A 123 -1.23 -1.88 13.25
CA ASN A 123 -0.50 -0.68 13.67
C ASN A 123 -1.32 0.62 13.48
N LEU A 124 -2.60 0.54 13.11
CA LEU A 124 -3.47 1.72 13.04
C LEU A 124 -3.80 2.24 14.44
N GLU A 125 -3.67 3.55 14.63
CA GLU A 125 -4.09 4.26 15.85
C GLU A 125 -5.61 4.21 16.04
N GLU A 126 -6.06 4.15 17.29
CA GLU A 126 -7.49 4.20 17.66
C GLU A 126 -8.00 5.64 17.64
N ASN A 127 -8.34 6.14 16.46
CA ASN A 127 -8.91 7.48 16.28
C ASN A 127 -10.06 7.46 15.25
N GLU A 128 -10.83 8.55 15.20
CA GLU A 128 -11.99 8.70 14.30
C GLU A 128 -11.61 8.49 12.83
N HIS A 129 -10.40 8.88 12.44
CA HIS A 129 -9.92 8.72 11.09
C HIS A 129 -9.75 7.23 10.71
N THR A 130 -9.17 6.43 11.62
CA THR A 130 -9.05 4.98 11.45
C THR A 130 -10.42 4.30 11.33
N PHE A 131 -11.41 4.74 12.12
CA PHE A 131 -12.77 4.24 12.02
C PHE A 131 -13.36 4.42 10.62
N GLN A 132 -13.25 5.63 10.05
CA GLN A 132 -13.79 5.92 8.71
C GLN A 132 -13.11 5.08 7.61
N ILE A 133 -11.80 4.83 7.74
CA ILE A 133 -11.07 3.95 6.81
C ILE A 133 -11.57 2.51 6.91
N LEU A 134 -11.64 1.96 8.12
CA LEU A 134 -12.06 0.58 8.31
C LEU A 134 -13.50 0.38 7.81
N LYS A 135 -14.39 1.34 8.09
CA LYS A 135 -15.78 1.34 7.62
C LYS A 135 -15.83 1.30 6.10
N ARG A 136 -15.04 2.13 5.43
CA ARG A 136 -14.94 2.12 3.97
C ARG A 136 -14.40 0.79 3.45
N LEU A 137 -13.31 0.27 4.03
CA LEU A 137 -12.73 -1.01 3.63
C LEU A 137 -13.72 -2.18 3.78
N ALA A 138 -14.59 -2.15 4.79
CA ALA A 138 -15.62 -3.16 5.01
C ALA A 138 -16.76 -3.10 3.97
N GLN A 139 -17.07 -1.90 3.48
CA GLN A 139 -18.13 -1.65 2.50
C GLN A 139 -17.65 -1.79 1.05
N GLU A 140 -16.39 -1.49 0.78
CA GLU A 140 -15.75 -1.74 -0.50
C GLU A 140 -15.62 -3.24 -0.75
N GLY A 141 -16.32 -3.75 -1.77
CA GLY A 141 -16.16 -5.14 -2.24
C GLY A 141 -14.76 -5.44 -2.76
N ASP A 142 -14.49 -6.69 -3.15
CA ASP A 142 -13.22 -7.14 -3.78
C ASP A 142 -12.95 -6.54 -5.17
N VAL A 143 -13.58 -5.40 -5.49
CA VAL A 143 -13.66 -4.83 -6.83
C VAL A 143 -12.35 -4.21 -7.28
N PHE A 144 -11.45 -3.86 -6.36
CA PHE A 144 -10.31 -3.02 -6.70
C PHE A 144 -9.12 -3.77 -7.30
N LEU A 145 -8.86 -5.04 -6.92
CA LEU A 145 -7.73 -5.80 -7.45
C LEU A 145 -8.01 -7.28 -7.71
N PRO A 146 -7.55 -7.83 -8.86
CA PRO A 146 -7.61 -9.25 -9.12
C PRO A 146 -6.61 -10.00 -8.23
N TYR A 147 -6.99 -11.21 -7.84
CA TYR A 147 -6.08 -12.18 -7.24
C TYR A 147 -4.79 -12.30 -8.07
N PRO A 148 -3.57 -12.35 -7.47
CA PRO A 148 -3.24 -12.59 -6.05
C PRO A 148 -3.11 -11.33 -5.19
N TYR A 149 -3.61 -10.18 -5.66
CA TYR A 149 -3.48 -8.90 -4.95
C TYR A 149 -4.77 -8.44 -4.28
N SER A 150 -5.85 -9.21 -4.46
CA SER A 150 -7.10 -9.06 -3.72
C SER A 150 -6.88 -9.20 -2.22
N ARG A 151 -7.66 -8.47 -1.41
CA ARG A 151 -7.63 -8.59 0.05
C ARG A 151 -8.07 -9.99 0.45
N SER A 152 -7.16 -10.78 1.02
CA SER A 152 -7.47 -12.15 1.43
C SER A 152 -8.54 -12.18 2.53
N ILE A 153 -9.20 -13.32 2.69
CA ILE A 153 -10.25 -13.52 3.70
C ILE A 153 -9.76 -13.16 5.11
N LYS A 154 -8.46 -13.36 5.40
CA LYS A 154 -7.83 -13.02 6.68
C LYS A 154 -7.74 -11.50 6.88
N VAL A 155 -7.37 -10.76 5.84
CA VAL A 155 -7.32 -9.29 5.87
C VAL A 155 -8.71 -8.72 6.05
N GLN A 156 -9.68 -9.20 5.27
CA GLN A 156 -11.07 -8.78 5.38
C GLN A 156 -11.60 -9.07 6.79
N TRP A 157 -11.35 -10.27 7.33
CA TRP A 157 -11.73 -10.62 8.69
C TRP A 157 -11.19 -9.61 9.71
N ARG A 158 -9.91 -9.25 9.61
CA ARG A 158 -9.26 -8.32 10.55
C ARG A 158 -9.89 -6.93 10.52
N VAL A 159 -10.35 -6.45 9.36
CA VAL A 159 -11.08 -5.18 9.24
C VAL A 159 -12.38 -5.22 10.04
N PHE A 160 -13.20 -6.25 9.84
CA PHE A 160 -14.48 -6.39 10.56
C PHE A 160 -14.26 -6.62 12.05
N GLU A 161 -13.23 -7.39 12.42
CA GLU A 161 -12.87 -7.59 13.81
C GLU A 161 -12.60 -6.25 14.50
N LYS A 162 -11.68 -5.43 13.97
CA LYS A 162 -11.39 -4.09 14.55
C LYS A 162 -12.64 -3.19 14.59
N LEU A 163 -13.49 -3.22 13.57
CA LEU A 163 -14.74 -2.43 13.58
C LEU A 163 -15.69 -2.83 14.72
N PHE A 164 -15.87 -4.14 14.93
CA PHE A 164 -16.83 -4.63 15.92
C PHE A 164 -16.25 -4.77 17.33
N THR A 165 -14.93 -4.75 17.50
CA THR A 165 -14.27 -4.77 18.81
C THR A 165 -13.79 -3.40 19.22
N ASP A 166 -12.92 -2.77 18.43
CA ASP A 166 -12.16 -1.58 18.83
C ASP A 166 -12.96 -0.30 18.59
N PHE A 167 -13.80 -0.28 17.54
CA PHE A 167 -14.58 0.90 17.13
C PHE A 167 -16.10 0.72 17.22
N ARG A 168 -16.56 -0.24 18.04
CA ARG A 168 -18.00 -0.53 18.16
C ARG A 168 -18.80 0.71 18.54
N ASP A 169 -18.30 1.48 19.49
CA ASP A 169 -18.99 2.65 20.04
C ASP A 169 -19.08 3.81 19.02
N CYS A 170 -18.27 3.76 17.96
CA CYS A 170 -18.33 4.70 16.83
C CYS A 170 -19.43 4.34 15.81
N LEU A 171 -19.96 3.11 15.83
CA LEU A 171 -21.03 2.68 14.94
C LEU A 171 -22.38 3.13 15.49
N ASP A 172 -23.02 4.09 14.80
CA ASP A 172 -24.43 4.34 15.04
C ASP A 172 -25.31 3.14 14.70
N HIS A 173 -26.56 3.20 15.14
CA HIS A 173 -27.50 2.09 15.03
C HIS A 173 -27.79 1.68 13.58
N VAL A 174 -27.59 2.54 12.58
CA VAL A 174 -27.81 2.20 11.16
C VAL A 174 -26.54 1.58 10.57
N ASN A 175 -25.41 2.25 10.77
CA ASN A 175 -24.09 1.82 10.32
C ASN A 175 -23.71 0.44 10.88
N TYR A 176 -24.08 0.13 12.13
CA TYR A 176 -23.84 -1.17 12.74
C TYR A 176 -24.48 -2.31 11.93
N TYR A 177 -25.77 -2.19 11.57
CA TYR A 177 -26.45 -3.24 10.81
C TYR A 177 -25.98 -3.32 9.36
N ASP A 178 -25.63 -2.19 8.74
CA ASP A 178 -25.08 -2.18 7.39
C ASP A 178 -23.74 -2.93 7.31
N VAL A 179 -22.82 -2.61 8.22
CA VAL A 179 -21.52 -3.30 8.31
C VAL A 179 -21.72 -4.77 8.69
N LEU A 180 -22.68 -5.08 9.57
CA LEU A 180 -22.99 -6.46 9.96
C LEU A 180 -23.59 -7.27 8.81
N ALA A 181 -24.43 -6.66 7.98
CA ALA A 181 -24.94 -7.28 6.77
C ALA A 181 -23.80 -7.60 5.80
N CYS A 182 -22.88 -6.66 5.57
CA CYS A 182 -21.67 -6.91 4.78
C CYS A 182 -20.87 -8.10 5.34
N ALA A 183 -20.64 -8.15 6.66
CA ALA A 183 -19.96 -9.27 7.31
C ALA A 183 -20.70 -10.61 7.07
N LYS A 184 -22.03 -10.64 7.17
CA LYS A 184 -22.86 -11.85 6.98
C LYS A 184 -22.80 -12.41 5.57
N THR A 185 -22.62 -11.54 4.58
CA THR A 185 -22.46 -11.98 3.18
C THR A 185 -21.09 -12.60 2.92
N LYS A 186 -20.07 -12.23 3.69
CA LYS A 186 -18.68 -12.65 3.50
C LYS A 186 -18.25 -13.80 4.41
N PHE A 187 -18.77 -13.85 5.63
CA PHE A 187 -18.36 -14.79 6.66
C PHE A 187 -19.56 -15.52 7.25
N GLN A 188 -19.48 -16.85 7.24
CA GLN A 188 -20.41 -17.73 7.94
C GLN A 188 -19.61 -18.87 8.57
N PRO A 189 -19.69 -19.07 9.91
CA PRO A 189 -20.44 -18.29 10.89
C PRO A 189 -19.75 -16.96 11.28
N ILE A 190 -20.53 -16.00 11.80
CA ILE A 190 -20.02 -14.77 12.42
C ILE A 190 -19.71 -15.00 13.91
N PRO A 191 -18.61 -14.44 14.45
CA PRO A 191 -18.30 -14.49 15.88
C PRO A 191 -19.37 -13.83 16.75
N SER A 192 -19.73 -14.45 17.88
CA SER A 192 -20.61 -13.84 18.88
C SER A 192 -20.05 -12.53 19.42
N THR A 193 -18.72 -12.41 19.49
CA THR A 193 -18.03 -11.19 19.89
C THR A 193 -18.37 -10.00 19.01
N TRP A 194 -18.72 -10.19 17.74
CA TRP A 194 -19.12 -9.08 16.84
C TRP A 194 -20.57 -8.61 17.09
N LEU A 195 -21.39 -9.49 17.67
CA LEU A 195 -22.79 -9.22 18.01
C LEU A 195 -22.95 -8.53 19.38
N GLY A 196 -21.86 -8.43 20.14
CA GLY A 196 -21.84 -7.81 21.47
C GLY A 196 -22.38 -8.65 22.61
N TYR A 197 -22.38 -9.97 22.43
CA TYR A 197 -22.58 -10.94 23.51
C TYR A 197 -21.28 -11.30 24.22
#